data_AF-A0A2N5FXD0-F1
#
_entry.id   AF-A0A2N5FXD0-F1
#
_cell.length_a   1.000
_cell.length_b   1.000
_cell.length_c   1.000
_cell.angle_alpha   90.00
_cell.angle_beta   90.00
_cell.angle_gamma   90.00
#
_symmetry.space_group_name_H-M   'P 1'
#
loop_
_entity.id
_entity.type
_entity.pdbx_description
1 polymer ?
#
loop_
_entity_poly.entity_id
_entity_poly.type
_entity_poly.pdbx_seq_one_letter_code
_entity_poly.pdbx_strand_id
1 'polypeptide(L)'
;MKHMDILGDRDEDLSEQEKDYIERIKGQNPYGIIGLIMGGVAFAIGPQYGFIPVINLIFCSITFFTFDKDKEDNRWTFYLGIILSIFGLYMFVTGQTHELIF
;
A
#
# COMPACT_ATOMS: atom_id res chain seq x y z
N MET A 1 16.75 -3.74 25.57
CA MET A 1 16.32 -3.20 24.26
C MET A 1 14.84 -3.54 24.13
N LYS A 2 13.98 -2.53 24.13
CA LYS A 2 12.52 -2.67 24.23
C LYS A 2 11.97 -2.91 22.81
N HIS A 3 11.50 -4.12 22.53
CA HIS A 3 10.68 -4.37 21.35
C HIS A 3 9.32 -3.73 21.65
N MET A 4 8.97 -2.70 20.89
CA MET A 4 7.74 -1.95 21.07
C MET A 4 6.66 -2.70 20.30
N ASP A 5 6.11 -3.73 20.93
CA ASP A 5 4.98 -4.50 20.39
C ASP A 5 3.70 -3.68 20.61
N ILE A 6 3.38 -2.82 19.65
CA ILE A 6 2.24 -1.87 19.70
C ILE A 6 0.88 -2.60 19.52
N LEU A 7 0.88 -3.92 19.30
CA LEU A 7 -0.34 -4.70 19.06
C LEU A 7 -0.58 -5.89 20.01
N GLY A 8 0.37 -6.22 20.90
CA GLY A 8 0.37 -7.48 21.66
C GLY A 8 -0.59 -7.55 22.85
N ASP A 9 -1.26 -6.45 23.21
CA ASP A 9 -2.01 -6.34 24.47
C ASP A 9 -3.54 -6.54 24.30
N ARG A 10 -4.00 -7.04 23.14
CA ARG A 10 -5.43 -7.28 22.86
C ARG A 10 -5.85 -8.74 22.87
N ASP A 11 -4.91 -9.69 22.89
CA ASP A 11 -5.23 -11.12 22.73
C ASP A 11 -5.51 -11.87 24.04
N GLU A 12 -5.21 -11.26 25.19
CA GLU A 12 -5.40 -11.90 26.50
C GLU A 12 -6.85 -11.87 27.00
N ASP A 13 -7.72 -11.01 26.43
CA ASP A 13 -9.10 -10.80 26.90
C ASP A 13 -10.19 -11.09 25.84
N LEU A 14 -9.81 -11.60 24.66
CA LEU A 14 -10.75 -11.97 23.60
C LEU A 14 -11.35 -13.35 23.87
N SER A 15 -12.69 -13.43 23.93
CA SER A 15 -13.42 -14.70 24.01
C SER A 15 -13.16 -15.56 22.77
N GLU A 16 -13.31 -16.89 22.88
CA GLU A 16 -13.09 -17.80 21.74
C GLU A 16 -13.91 -17.41 20.49
N GLN A 17 -15.12 -16.87 20.68
CA GLN A 17 -15.98 -16.40 19.58
C GLN A 17 -15.41 -15.16 18.87
N GLU A 18 -14.73 -14.28 19.60
CA GLU A 18 -14.12 -13.08 19.01
C GLU A 18 -12.82 -13.42 18.26
N LYS A 19 -12.04 -14.39 18.76
CA LYS A 19 -10.88 -14.93 18.03
C LYS A 19 -11.30 -15.57 16.71
N ASP A 20 -12.34 -16.40 16.75
CA ASP A 20 -12.92 -17.04 15.56
C ASP A 20 -13.51 -16.02 14.57
N TYR A 21 -14.05 -14.90 15.06
CA TYR A 21 -14.53 -13.81 14.22
C TYR A 21 -13.39 -13.02 13.57
N ILE A 22 -12.33 -12.70 14.32
CA ILE A 22 -11.16 -11.98 13.81
C ILE A 22 -10.39 -12.82 12.79
N GLU A 23 -10.22 -14.13 13.03
CA GLU A 23 -9.59 -15.03 12.06
C GLU A 23 -10.38 -15.17 10.75
N ARG A 24 -11.70 -14.98 10.79
CA ARG A 24 -12.55 -14.95 9.58
C ARG A 24 -12.45 -13.65 8.80
N ILE A 25 -11.93 -12.57 9.38
CA ILE A 25 -11.67 -11.33 8.67
C ILE A 25 -10.39 -11.55 7.86
N LYS A 26 -10.57 -11.79 6.55
CA LYS A 26 -9.45 -11.90 5.61
C LYS A 26 -8.57 -10.65 5.71
N GLY A 27 -7.26 -10.87 5.88
CA GLY A 27 -6.29 -9.80 6.07
C GLY A 27 -6.13 -8.91 4.83
N GLN A 28 -5.68 -7.67 5.02
CA GLN A 28 -5.17 -6.86 3.92
C GLN A 28 -3.80 -7.37 3.47
N ASN A 29 -3.55 -7.35 2.15
CA ASN A 29 -2.23 -7.67 1.63
C ASN A 29 -1.23 -6.54 2.01
N PRO A 30 -0.15 -6.87 2.75
CA PRO A 30 0.82 -5.87 3.20
C PRO A 30 1.57 -5.21 2.05
N TYR A 31 1.88 -5.95 0.97
CA TYR A 31 2.46 -5.37 -0.25
C TYR A 31 1.52 -4.39 -0.94
N GLY A 32 0.20 -4.65 -0.87
CA GLY A 32 -0.81 -3.73 -1.38
C GLY A 32 -0.78 -2.40 -0.63
N ILE A 33 -0.68 -2.44 0.71
CA ILE A 33 -0.55 -1.23 1.54
C ILE A 33 0.75 -0.49 1.21
N ILE A 34 1.87 -1.21 1.09
CA ILE A 34 3.16 -0.62 0.70
C ILE A 34 3.06 0.04 -0.68
N GLY A 35 2.46 -0.63 -1.65
CA GLY A 35 2.24 -0.12 -3.01
C GLY A 35 1.33 1.12 -3.04
N LEU A 36 0.35 1.19 -2.15
CA LEU A 36 -0.50 2.37 -1.97
C LEU A 36 0.31 3.57 -1.43
N ILE A 37 1.08 3.37 -0.36
CA ILE A 37 1.90 4.43 0.24
C ILE A 37 2.93 4.94 -0.77
N MET A 38 3.66 4.01 -1.42
CA MET A 38 4.61 4.37 -2.48
C MET A 38 3.92 5.02 -3.68
N GLY A 39 2.67 4.65 -3.98
CA GLY A 39 1.85 5.32 -4.99
C GLY A 39 1.55 6.76 -4.62
N GLY A 40 1.23 7.04 -3.36
CA GLY A 40 1.06 8.41 -2.86
C GLY A 40 2.35 9.23 -2.95
N VAL A 41 3.49 8.63 -2.59
CA VAL A 41 4.81 9.26 -2.75
C VAL A 41 5.13 9.53 -4.22
N ALA A 42 4.85 8.56 -5.10
CA ALA A 42 5.01 8.67 -6.54
C ALA A 42 4.11 9.75 -7.14
N PHE A 43 2.90 9.93 -6.64
CA PHE A 43 2.04 11.02 -7.07
C PHE A 43 2.58 12.38 -6.60
N ALA A 44 2.95 12.52 -5.33
CA ALA A 44 3.38 13.79 -4.75
C ALA A 44 4.73 14.27 -5.32
N ILE A 45 5.70 13.36 -5.46
CA ILE A 45 7.11 13.70 -5.76
C ILE A 45 7.53 13.19 -7.15
N GLY A 46 6.84 12.20 -7.71
CA GLY A 46 7.11 11.66 -9.05
C GLY A 46 7.03 12.66 -10.20
N PRO A 47 6.20 13.73 -10.14
CA PRO A 47 6.24 14.78 -11.17
C PRO A 47 7.59 15.49 -11.29
N GLN A 48 8.40 15.52 -10.23
CA GLN A 48 9.78 16.02 -10.26
C GLN A 48 10.78 14.91 -10.60
N TYR A 49 10.50 13.67 -10.18
CA TYR A 49 11.37 12.51 -10.32
C TYR A 49 10.64 11.33 -10.97
N GLY A 50 10.54 11.33 -12.30
CA GLY A 50 9.74 10.36 -13.07
C GLY A 50 10.13 8.89 -12.87
N PHE A 51 11.32 8.58 -12.36
CA PHE A 51 11.69 7.20 -12.04
C PHE A 51 10.94 6.62 -10.84
N ILE A 52 10.48 7.46 -9.89
CA ILE A 52 9.74 7.03 -8.69
C ILE A 52 8.41 6.33 -9.06
N PRO A 53 7.51 6.94 -9.86
CA PRO A 53 6.29 6.27 -10.27
C PRO A 53 6.55 5.01 -11.11
N VAL A 54 7.61 4.98 -11.92
CA VAL A 54 7.99 3.78 -12.69
C VAL A 54 8.38 2.63 -11.76
N ILE A 55 9.20 2.88 -10.74
CA ILE A 55 9.57 1.87 -9.74
C ILE A 55 8.33 1.33 -9.02
N ASN A 56 7.42 2.22 -8.61
CA ASN A 56 6.21 1.76 -7.92
C ASN A 56 5.27 0.95 -8.84
N LEU A 57 5.17 1.31 -10.12
CA LEU A 57 4.41 0.53 -11.10
C LEU A 57 4.98 -0.88 -11.27
N ILE A 58 6.31 -1.01 -11.35
CA ILE A 58 6.97 -2.32 -11.42
C ILE A 58 6.72 -3.11 -10.13
N PHE A 59 6.89 -2.49 -8.97
CA PHE A 59 6.64 -3.11 -7.67
C PHE A 59 5.21 -3.64 -7.56
N CYS A 60 4.20 -2.78 -7.79
CA CYS A 60 2.79 -3.16 -7.75
C CYS A 60 2.48 -4.26 -8.77
N SER A 61 3.07 -4.20 -9.97
CA SER A 61 2.85 -5.23 -11.00
C SER A 61 3.38 -6.60 -10.56
N ILE A 62 4.60 -6.66 -10.02
CA ILE A 62 5.21 -7.93 -9.56
C ILE A 62 4.43 -8.48 -8.36
N THR A 63 4.15 -7.64 -7.38
CA THR A 63 3.50 -8.04 -6.12
C THR A 63 2.02 -8.36 -6.29
N PHE A 64 1.36 -7.80 -7.31
CA PHE A 64 -0.01 -8.18 -7.67
C PHE A 64 -0.11 -9.66 -8.09
N PHE A 65 0.94 -10.23 -8.71
CA PHE A 65 0.98 -11.66 -9.03
C PHE A 65 1.25 -12.55 -7.81
N THR A 66 1.80 -11.99 -6.72
CA THR A 66 2.03 -12.68 -5.45
C THR A 66 0.76 -12.74 -4.58
N PHE A 67 -0.32 -12.08 -5.00
CA PHE A 67 -1.58 -12.02 -4.26
C PHE A 67 -2.26 -13.39 -4.15
N ASP A 68 -2.45 -13.86 -2.91
CA ASP A 68 -3.16 -15.09 -2.60
C ASP A 68 -4.64 -14.78 -2.28
N LYS A 69 -5.52 -15.06 -3.25
CA LYS A 69 -6.98 -14.80 -3.17
C LYS A 69 -7.67 -15.51 -1.99
N ASP A 70 -7.08 -16.58 -1.50
CA ASP A 70 -7.70 -17.39 -0.44
C ASP A 70 -7.38 -16.84 0.95
N LYS A 71 -6.24 -16.15 1.13
CA LYS A 71 -5.81 -15.55 2.40
C LYS A 71 -6.02 -14.05 2.50
N GLU A 72 -5.94 -13.32 1.39
CA GLU A 72 -5.95 -11.87 1.38
C GLU A 72 -7.22 -11.35 0.70
N ASP A 73 -7.89 -10.37 1.32
CA ASP A 73 -9.22 -9.95 0.84
C ASP A 73 -9.14 -8.86 -0.23
N ASN A 74 -8.23 -7.90 -0.06
CA ASN A 74 -8.41 -6.61 -0.70
C ASN A 74 -7.31 -6.22 -1.70
N ARG A 75 -7.63 -6.33 -2.99
CA ARG A 75 -6.79 -5.86 -4.10
C ARG A 75 -6.87 -4.36 -4.37
N TRP A 76 -7.77 -3.63 -3.70
CA TRP A 76 -7.94 -2.19 -3.96
C TRP A 76 -6.67 -1.39 -3.70
N THR A 77 -5.90 -1.75 -2.68
CA THR A 77 -4.68 -1.02 -2.31
C THR A 77 -3.66 -1.01 -3.46
N PHE A 78 -3.55 -2.13 -4.20
CA PHE A 78 -2.74 -2.19 -5.42
C PHE A 78 -3.27 -1.28 -6.53
N TYR A 79 -4.58 -1.32 -6.83
CA TYR A 79 -5.15 -0.49 -7.89
C TYR A 79 -4.99 1.00 -7.60
N LEU A 80 -5.20 1.42 -6.35
CA LEU A 80 -4.99 2.81 -5.93
C LEU A 80 -3.51 3.21 -6.07
N GLY A 81 -2.58 2.36 -5.63
CA GLY A 81 -1.14 2.60 -5.79
C GLY A 81 -0.72 2.76 -7.27
N ILE A 82 -1.25 1.91 -8.15
CA ILE A 82 -1.03 1.98 -9.60
C ILE A 82 -1.59 3.28 -10.17
N ILE A 83 -2.85 3.61 -9.88
CA ILE A 83 -3.52 4.82 -10.40
C ILE A 83 -2.74 6.07 -9.98
N LEU A 84 -2.38 6.20 -8.70
CA LEU A 84 -1.59 7.32 -8.20
C LEU A 84 -0.24 7.44 -8.92
N SER A 85 0.42 6.31 -9.19
CA SER A 85 1.70 6.30 -9.90
C SER A 85 1.56 6.69 -11.37
N ILE A 86 0.47 6.28 -12.03
CA ILE A 86 0.14 6.71 -13.40
C ILE A 86 -0.05 8.23 -13.41
N PHE A 87 -0.76 8.81 -12.44
CA PHE A 87 -0.92 10.26 -12.35
C PHE A 87 0.41 10.98 -12.13
N GLY A 88 1.24 10.50 -11.20
CA GLY A 88 2.57 11.06 -10.97
C GLY A 88 3.46 11.03 -12.22
N LEU A 89 3.43 9.92 -12.97
CA LEU A 89 4.17 9.78 -14.22
C LEU A 89 3.60 10.65 -15.34
N TYR A 90 2.28 10.75 -15.45
CA TYR A 90 1.61 11.61 -16.42
C TYR A 90 1.98 13.08 -16.21
N MET A 91 1.96 13.54 -14.95
CA MET A 91 2.38 14.89 -14.59
C MET A 91 3.86 15.13 -14.92
N PHE A 92 4.74 14.18 -14.63
CA PHE A 92 6.15 14.24 -15.05
C PHE A 92 6.30 14.42 -16.57
N VAL A 93 5.60 13.61 -17.38
CA VAL A 93 5.68 13.68 -18.85
C VAL A 93 5.11 14.98 -19.41
N THR A 94 4.05 15.51 -18.79
CA THR A 94 3.40 16.76 -19.22
C THR A 94 4.08 18.01 -18.66
N GLY A 95 5.14 17.86 -17.85
CA GLY A 95 5.84 18.97 -17.22
C GLY A 95 5.01 19.70 -16.15
N GLN A 96 3.94 19.08 -15.65
CA GLN A 96 3.16 19.60 -14.53
C GLN A 96 3.85 19.24 -13.23
N THR A 97 4.06 20.21 -12.34
CA THR A 97 4.65 19.98 -11.03
C THR A 97 3.67 20.37 -9.93
N HIS A 98 3.67 19.63 -8.83
CA HIS A 98 3.08 20.13 -7.60
C HIS A 98 3.97 21.25 -7.04
N GLU A 99 3.41 22.44 -6.83
CA GLU A 99 4.04 23.42 -5.94
C GLU A 99 3.84 22.95 -4.50
N LEU A 100 4.74 22.09 -4.04
CA LEU A 100 4.80 21.70 -2.64
C LEU A 100 5.45 22.86 -1.88
N ILE A 101 4.63 23.69 -1.23
CA ILE A 101 5.09 24.71 -0.29
C ILE A 101 5.61 23.95 0.94
N PHE A 102 6.92 23.78 1.04
CA PHE A 102 7.61 23.27 2.23
C PHE A 102 8.09 24.41 3.12
#